data_AF-A0A0F7M8A9-F1
#
_entry.id   AF-A0A0F7M8A9-F1
#
_cell.length_a   1.000
_cell.length_b   1.000
_cell.length_c   1.000
_cell.angle_alpha   90.00
_cell.angle_beta   90.00
_cell.angle_gamma   90.00
#
_symmetry.space_group_name_H-M   'P 1'
#
loop_
_entity.id
_entity.type
_entity.pdbx_description
1 polymer ?
#
loop_
_entity_poly.entity_id
_entity_poly.type
_entity_poly.pdbx_seq_one_letter_code
_entity_poly.pdbx_strand_id
1 'polypeptide(L)'
;MKLTGALLGAFVLLCIFAALSFYKNGETISTMSGKVQKCEVLGGGEVEPLSHATIKTEHGRYVIASLSNCSSGDEVIVSIKRGALYLNTVYAADKI
;
A
#
# COMPACT_ATOMS: atom_id res chain seq x y z
N MET A 1 2.67 -25.65 -32.97
CA MET A 1 2.41 -26.27 -31.65
C MET A 1 3.07 -25.58 -30.46
N LYS A 2 4.30 -25.04 -30.55
CA LYS A 2 4.96 -24.38 -29.40
C LYS A 2 4.36 -23.01 -29.03
N LEU A 3 3.99 -22.19 -30.03
CA LEU A 3 3.47 -20.84 -29.81
C LEU A 3 2.05 -20.84 -29.19
N THR A 4 1.18 -21.74 -29.64
CA THR A 4 -0.18 -21.88 -29.10
C THR A 4 -0.17 -22.38 -27.65
N GLY A 5 0.70 -23.32 -27.31
CA GLY A 5 0.90 -23.76 -25.93
C GLY A 5 1.44 -22.65 -25.03
N ALA A 6 2.40 -21.85 -25.52
CA ALA A 6 2.93 -20.70 -24.79
C ALA A 6 1.87 -19.61 -24.55
N LEU A 7 1.05 -19.30 -25.57
CA LEU A 7 -0.06 -18.35 -25.44
C LEU A 7 -1.10 -18.82 -24.42
N LEU A 8 -1.46 -20.10 -24.44
CA LEU A 8 -2.42 -20.66 -23.49
C LEU A 8 -1.85 -20.61 -22.05
N GLY A 9 -0.57 -20.93 -21.88
CA GLY A 9 0.12 -20.80 -20.59
C GLY A 9 0.15 -19.36 -20.08
N ALA A 10 0.48 -18.39 -20.94
CA ALA A 10 0.47 -16.98 -20.59
C ALA A 10 -0.94 -16.50 -20.19
N PHE A 11 -1.97 -16.93 -20.92
CA PHE A 11 -3.36 -16.60 -20.59
C PHE A 11 -3.78 -17.15 -19.22
N VAL A 12 -3.44 -18.41 -18.91
CA VAL A 12 -3.72 -19.01 -17.60
C VAL A 12 -3.03 -18.22 -16.47
N LEU A 13 -1.77 -17.85 -16.66
CA LEU A 13 -1.03 -17.04 -15.68
C LEU A 13 -1.67 -15.66 -15.47
N LEU A 14 -2.13 -15.01 -16.54
CA LEU A 14 -2.83 -13.73 -16.46
C LEU A 14 -4.14 -13.86 -15.69
N CYS A 15 -4.92 -14.92 -15.94
CA CYS A 15 -6.15 -15.18 -15.20
C CYS A 15 -5.89 -15.40 -13.70
N ILE A 16 -4.86 -16.18 -13.36
CA ILE A 16 -4.45 -16.39 -11.96
C ILE A 16 -4.04 -15.07 -11.32
N PHE A 17 -3.21 -14.28 -12.01
CA PHE A 17 -2.76 -12.98 -11.51
C PHE A 17 -3.94 -12.03 -11.28
N ALA A 18 -4.91 -11.96 -12.21
CA ALA A 18 -6.10 -11.14 -12.08
C ALA A 18 -6.97 -11.58 -10.90
N ALA A 19 -7.19 -12.89 -10.74
CA ALA A 19 -7.94 -13.43 -9.61
C ALA A 19 -7.26 -13.09 -8.27
N LEU A 20 -5.95 -13.31 -8.16
CA LEU A 20 -5.18 -12.98 -6.96
C LEU A 20 -5.22 -11.48 -6.66
N SER A 21 -5.07 -10.64 -7.68
CA SER A 21 -5.15 -9.18 -7.58
C SER A 21 -6.50 -8.73 -7.03
N PHE A 22 -7.60 -9.34 -7.47
CA PHE A 22 -8.93 -9.02 -6.98
C PHE A 22 -9.16 -9.51 -5.54
N TYR A 23 -8.88 -10.78 -5.25
CA TYR A 23 -9.21 -11.40 -3.96
C TYR A 23 -8.32 -10.94 -2.80
N LYS A 24 -7.08 -10.55 -3.07
CA LYS A 24 -6.10 -10.19 -2.04
C LYS A 24 -5.83 -8.69 -1.95
N ASN A 25 -6.55 -7.86 -2.71
CA ASN A 25 -6.41 -6.42 -2.63
C ASN A 25 -6.75 -5.93 -1.20
N GLY A 26 -5.86 -5.13 -0.61
CA GLY A 26 -6.03 -4.58 0.73
C GLY A 26 -5.69 -5.54 1.87
N GLU A 27 -5.26 -6.78 1.58
CA GLU A 27 -4.80 -7.74 2.58
C GLU A 27 -3.62 -7.16 3.37
N THR A 28 -3.73 -7.10 4.70
CA THR A 28 -2.59 -6.71 5.55
C THR A 28 -1.59 -7.85 5.61
N ILE A 29 -0.39 -7.61 5.07
CA ILE A 29 0.72 -8.57 5.02
C ILE A 29 1.48 -8.54 6.35
N SER A 30 1.66 -7.35 6.91
CA SER A 30 2.42 -7.12 8.13
C SER A 30 2.10 -5.75 8.71
N THR A 31 2.52 -5.50 9.95
CA THR A 31 2.42 -4.21 10.62
C THR A 31 3.78 -3.82 11.21
N MET A 32 3.99 -2.51 11.37
CA MET A 32 5.15 -1.98 12.08
C MET A 32 4.79 -0.69 12.81
N SER A 33 5.44 -0.42 13.93
CA SER A 33 5.27 0.83 14.66
C SER A 33 6.22 1.92 14.14
N GLY A 34 5.83 3.17 14.34
CA GLY A 34 6.67 4.32 14.01
C GLY A 34 6.14 5.63 14.56
N LYS A 35 6.89 6.70 14.30
CA LYS A 35 6.56 8.06 14.72
C LYS A 35 6.49 8.99 13.52
N VAL A 36 5.40 9.75 13.42
CA VAL A 36 5.20 10.74 12.36
C VAL A 36 6.26 11.84 12.47
N GLN A 37 6.93 12.13 11.36
CA GLN A 37 7.96 13.16 11.24
C GLN A 37 7.46 14.39 10.49
N LYS A 38 6.61 14.17 9.49
CA LYS A 38 6.03 15.22 8.66
C LYS A 38 4.67 14.77 8.15
N CYS A 39 3.73 15.70 8.11
CA CYS A 39 2.43 15.54 7.48
C CYS A 39 2.39 16.36 6.19
N GLU A 40 1.85 15.78 5.13
CA GLU A 40 1.70 16.41 3.83
C GLU A 40 0.29 16.13 3.31
N VAL A 41 -0.32 17.12 2.69
CA VAL A 41 -1.65 16.98 2.09
C VAL A 41 -1.50 17.13 0.60
N LEU A 42 -1.88 16.08 -0.14
CA LEU A 42 -2.06 16.16 -1.57
C LEU A 42 -3.48 16.67 -1.82
N GLY A 43 -3.58 17.97 -2.12
CA GLY A 43 -4.80 18.60 -2.59
C GLY A 43 -4.85 18.63 -4.12
N GLY A 44 -6.06 18.60 -4.69
CA GLY A 44 -6.27 18.81 -6.12
C GLY A 44 -7.71 18.62 -6.58
N GLY A 45 -8.30 19.66 -7.19
CA GLY A 45 -9.60 19.59 -7.88
C GLY A 45 -10.82 19.39 -6.96
N GLU A 46 -11.82 18.67 -7.47
CA GLU A 46 -13.08 18.33 -6.77
C GLU A 46 -12.96 17.13 -5.83
N VAL A 47 -11.77 16.54 -5.69
CA VAL A 47 -11.56 15.32 -4.90
C VAL A 47 -11.13 15.66 -3.48
N GLU A 48 -11.60 14.88 -2.52
CA GLU A 48 -11.30 15.03 -1.09
C GLU A 48 -9.77 14.98 -0.85
N PRO A 49 -9.22 15.91 -0.05
CA PRO A 49 -7.78 15.99 0.17
C PRO A 49 -7.22 14.73 0.82
N LEU A 50 -6.16 14.17 0.22
CA LEU A 50 -5.49 12.98 0.74
C LEU A 50 -4.32 13.38 1.63
N SER A 51 -4.40 12.97 2.91
CA SER A 51 -3.34 13.22 3.89
C SER A 51 -2.35 12.06 3.93
N HIS A 52 -1.07 12.39 3.83
CA HIS A 52 0.05 11.46 3.91
C HIS A 52 1.00 11.86 5.03
N ALA A 53 1.65 10.86 5.62
CA ALA A 53 2.63 11.02 6.68
C ALA A 53 3.96 10.41 6.26
N THR A 54 5.06 11.15 6.45
CA THR A 54 6.39 10.58 6.52
C THR A 54 6.61 10.06 7.93
N ILE A 55 6.80 8.75 8.07
CA ILE A 55 6.89 8.05 9.35
C ILE A 55 8.28 7.44 9.49
N LYS A 56 8.94 7.70 10.62
CA LYS A 56 10.18 7.01 10.99
C LYS A 56 9.81 5.75 11.78
N THR A 57 10.17 4.60 11.23
CA THR A 57 9.95 3.29 11.85
C THR A 57 10.93 3.06 13.01
N GLU A 58 10.62 2.13 13.91
CA GLU A 58 11.51 1.78 15.04
C GLU A 58 12.91 1.34 14.59
N HIS A 59 13.03 0.75 13.40
CA HIS A 59 14.31 0.35 12.81
C HIS A 59 15.03 1.48 12.06
N GLY A 60 14.58 2.73 12.21
CA GLY A 60 15.23 3.92 11.63
C GLY A 60 14.99 4.15 10.14
N ARG A 61 14.16 3.33 9.47
CA ARG A 61 13.73 3.54 8.08
C ARG A 61 12.58 4.53 8.01
N TYR A 62 12.45 5.23 6.88
CA TYR A 62 11.33 6.13 6.61
C TYR A 62 10.35 5.51 5.63
N VAL A 63 9.06 5.68 5.89
CA VAL A 63 7.97 5.25 5.02
C VAL A 63 6.97 6.39 4.83
N ILE A 64 6.35 6.45 3.65
CA ILE A 64 5.24 7.35 3.37
C ILE A 64 3.97 6.52 3.40
N ALA A 65 3.03 6.89 4.27
CA ALA A 65 1.75 6.18 4.42
C ALA A 65 0.58 7.15 4.34
N SER A 66 -0.58 6.68 3.88
CA SER A 66 -1.84 7.40 4.08
C SER A 66 -2.18 7.43 5.57
N LEU A 67 -2.49 8.61 6.11
CA LEU A 67 -2.88 8.79 7.51
C LEU A 67 -3.91 9.90 7.62
N SER A 68 -5.12 9.56 8.07
CA SER A 68 -6.16 10.55 8.37
C SER A 68 -5.80 11.35 9.63
N ASN A 69 -6.12 12.65 9.65
CA ASN A 69 -5.87 13.53 10.79
C ASN A 69 -4.41 13.55 11.26
N CYS A 70 -3.46 13.58 10.32
CA CYS A 70 -2.04 13.49 10.61
C CYS A 70 -1.53 14.64 11.50
N SER A 71 -0.78 14.31 12.56
CA SER A 71 0.00 15.27 13.35
C SER A 71 1.45 14.80 13.52
N SER A 72 2.39 15.73 13.43
CA SER A 72 3.80 15.41 13.67
C SER A 72 4.03 15.01 15.11
N GLY A 73 4.79 13.94 15.33
CA GLY A 73 5.07 13.38 16.65
C GLY A 73 4.11 12.30 17.10
N ASP A 74 3.02 12.02 16.37
CA ASP A 74 2.11 10.93 16.69
C ASP A 74 2.82 9.57 16.57
N GLU A 75 2.52 8.68 17.51
CA GLU A 75 2.86 7.26 17.39
C GLU A 75 1.77 6.55 16.59
N VAL A 76 2.19 5.73 15.64
CA VAL A 76 1.30 5.12 14.65
C VAL A 76 1.68 3.67 14.40
N ILE A 77 0.68 2.87 14.03
CA ILE A 77 0.89 1.54 13.46
C ILE A 77 0.73 1.65 11.94
N VAL A 78 1.79 1.34 11.21
CA VAL A 78 1.80 1.24 9.76
C VAL A 78 1.41 -0.18 9.35
N SER A 79 0.28 -0.30 8.68
CA SER A 79 -0.14 -1.52 7.98
C SER A 79 0.50 -1.58 6.59
N ILE A 80 1.28 -2.64 6.35
CA ILE A 80 1.79 -2.99 5.03
C ILE A 80 0.71 -3.83 4.34
N LYS A 81 0.04 -3.25 3.36
CA LYS A 81 -1.06 -3.89 2.64
C LYS A 81 -0.64 -4.30 1.24
N ARG A 82 -1.22 -5.40 0.77
CA ARG A 82 -1.17 -5.79 -0.63
C ARG A 82 -2.01 -4.82 -1.45
N GLY A 83 -1.46 -4.33 -2.56
CA GLY A 83 -2.18 -3.42 -3.43
C GLY A 83 -2.96 -4.11 -4.54
N ALA A 84 -3.60 -3.28 -5.37
CA ALA A 84 -4.51 -3.72 -6.44
C ALA A 84 -3.87 -4.56 -7.55
N LEU A 85 -2.55 -4.55 -7.69
CA LEU A 85 -1.80 -5.34 -8.68
C LEU A 85 -1.04 -6.52 -8.02
N TYR A 86 -1.54 -7.04 -6.88
CA TYR A 86 -1.04 -8.17 -6.08
C TYR A 86 0.41 -8.11 -5.57
N LEU A 87 1.34 -7.68 -6.41
CA LEU A 87 2.77 -7.53 -6.20
C LEU A 87 3.15 -6.13 -5.72
N ASN A 88 2.26 -5.14 -5.86
CA ASN A 88 2.50 -3.81 -5.30
C ASN A 88 2.17 -3.77 -3.81
N THR A 89 2.86 -2.89 -3.09
CA THR A 89 2.69 -2.67 -1.66
C THR A 89 2.10 -1.30 -1.42
N VAL A 90 1.14 -1.21 -0.52
CA VAL A 90 0.50 0.03 -0.08
C VAL A 90 0.73 0.18 1.42
N TYR A 91 1.12 1.38 1.85
CA TYR A 91 1.30 1.70 3.26
C TYR A 91 0.14 2.57 3.73
N ALA A 92 -0.57 2.10 4.75
CA ALA A 92 -1.59 2.85 5.46
C ALA A 92 -1.20 2.90 6.94
N ALA A 93 -1.48 4.01 7.62
CA ALA A 93 -1.16 4.15 9.03
C ALA A 93 -2.39 4.60 9.81
N ASP A 94 -2.46 4.14 11.04
CA ASP A 94 -3.48 4.51 12.02
C ASP A 94 -2.79 4.96 13.31
N LYS A 95 -3.37 5.92 14.02
CA LYS A 95 -2.86 6.36 15.32
C LYS A 95 -3.03 5.27 16.36
N ILE A 96 -2.09 5.19 17.29
CA ILE A 96 -2.19 4.36 18.50
C ILE A 96 -3.08 5.05 19.52
#